data_AF-A0A937Z025-F1
#
_entry.id   AF-A0A937Z025-F1
#
_cell.length_a   1.000
_cell.length_b   1.000
_cell.length_c   1.000
_cell.angle_alpha   90.00
_cell.angle_beta   90.00
_cell.angle_gamma   90.00
#
_symmetry.space_group_name_H-M   'P 1'
#
loop_
_entity.id
_entity.type
_entity.pdbx_description
1 polymer ?
#
loop_
_entity_poly.entity_id
_entity_poly.type
_entity_poly.pdbx_seq_one_letter_code
_entity_poly.pdbx_strand_id
1 'polypeptide(L)'
;MRNALVFCLVTGLVAAGLSGCGSSFGGGPVAPADWAQANLQPFPDNAGQTPRWMDIADNLYSSGFQGAYQYPASGVQLGYTTAQAPLQFTVTAGYHALKPSFCYQMKIEGPSQAWSGDPVGADFENSQFGRNGRWWCDTCNAALTDADIDSGAHNGHFVKGYLYFDFLVTAKDGSAQQTSPAANSYHVTWKTSQRTRGPNDGAVRSYVVAPKADRWAYTGKPAAKTVGLYGEWEPGRPPPGQVQLGSGFYEGVEFRLTEESFHSTKPKGGNWRTVMSASGLAFEIP
;
A
#
# COMPACT_ATOMS: atom_id res chain seq x y z
N MET A 1 17.83 -60.49 -0.75
CA MET A 1 18.27 -59.07 -0.74
C MET A 1 17.97 -58.45 -2.10
N ARG A 2 16.82 -57.80 -2.25
CA ARG A 2 16.49 -56.92 -3.38
C ARG A 2 15.54 -55.86 -2.84
N ASN A 3 16.05 -54.65 -2.62
CA ASN A 3 15.26 -53.50 -2.20
C ASN A 3 14.73 -52.81 -3.46
N ALA A 4 13.40 -52.70 -3.55
CA ALA A 4 12.73 -51.90 -4.57
C ALA A 4 12.57 -50.46 -4.04
N LEU A 5 13.12 -49.50 -4.78
CA LEU A 5 12.92 -48.07 -4.57
C LEU A 5 11.55 -47.69 -5.15
N VAL A 6 10.67 -47.11 -4.34
CA VAL A 6 9.41 -46.50 -4.79
C VAL A 6 9.65 -44.99 -4.91
N PHE A 7 9.61 -44.49 -6.15
CA PHE A 7 9.56 -43.06 -6.44
C PHE A 7 8.09 -42.62 -6.45
N CYS A 8 7.66 -41.85 -5.45
CA CYS A 8 6.38 -41.14 -5.49
C CYS A 8 6.59 -39.80 -6.21
N LEU A 9 6.06 -39.71 -7.43
CA LEU A 9 5.90 -38.45 -8.16
C LEU A 9 4.70 -37.71 -7.56
N VAL A 10 4.92 -36.58 -6.88
CA VAL A 10 3.85 -35.69 -6.43
C VAL A 10 3.67 -34.61 -7.49
N THR A 11 2.70 -34.81 -8.37
CA THR A 11 2.25 -33.79 -9.32
C THR A 11 1.30 -32.85 -8.58
N GLY A 12 1.81 -31.67 -8.18
CA GLY A 12 0.99 -30.60 -7.62
C GLY A 12 0.18 -29.93 -8.74
N LEU A 13 -1.13 -30.22 -8.78
CA LEU A 13 -2.07 -29.53 -9.63
C LEU A 13 -2.40 -28.17 -8.99
N VAL A 14 -1.92 -27.07 -9.56
CA VAL A 14 -2.37 -25.71 -9.19
C VAL A 14 -3.78 -25.53 -9.74
N ALA A 15 -4.79 -25.67 -8.88
CA ALA A 15 -6.16 -25.34 -9.21
C ALA A 15 -6.34 -23.82 -9.14
N ALA A 16 -6.29 -23.16 -10.30
CA ALA A 16 -6.84 -21.82 -10.47
C ALA A 16 -8.36 -21.90 -10.25
N GLY A 17 -8.81 -21.56 -9.05
CA GLY A 17 -10.23 -21.48 -8.71
C GLY A 17 -10.88 -20.30 -9.43
N LEU A 18 -11.40 -20.53 -10.63
CA LEU A 18 -12.37 -19.64 -11.27
C LEU A 18 -13.72 -19.83 -10.58
N SER A 19 -13.94 -19.08 -9.51
CA SER A 19 -15.22 -19.00 -8.80
C SER A 19 -16.12 -17.94 -9.41
N GLY A 20 -17.27 -18.38 -9.92
CA GLY A 20 -18.52 -17.62 -9.80
C GLY A 20 -19.21 -17.19 -11.09
N CYS A 21 -20.11 -18.03 -11.59
CA CYS A 21 -21.30 -17.56 -12.30
C CYS A 21 -22.16 -16.74 -11.33
N GLY A 22 -22.24 -15.43 -11.54
CA GLY A 22 -23.07 -14.51 -10.76
C GLY A 22 -23.69 -13.44 -11.64
N SER A 23 -25.02 -13.33 -11.54
CA SER A 23 -25.95 -12.40 -12.19
C SER A 23 -25.39 -11.09 -12.76
N SER A 24 -25.69 -10.86 -14.04
CA SER A 24 -25.47 -9.64 -14.81
C SER A 24 -26.12 -8.40 -14.17
N PHE A 25 -25.33 -7.60 -13.46
CA PHE A 25 -25.65 -6.21 -13.16
C PHE A 25 -24.81 -5.31 -14.04
N GLY A 26 -25.46 -4.57 -14.95
CA GLY A 26 -24.94 -3.38 -15.65
C GLY A 26 -23.70 -3.60 -16.53
N GLY A 27 -23.81 -3.25 -17.82
CA GLY A 27 -22.66 -3.17 -18.72
C GLY A 27 -21.68 -2.09 -18.30
N GLY A 28 -20.90 -2.35 -17.25
CA GLY A 28 -19.69 -1.61 -16.95
C GLY A 28 -18.67 -1.83 -18.07
N PRO A 29 -17.77 -0.86 -18.30
CA PRO A 29 -16.70 -1.04 -19.27
C PRO A 29 -15.95 -2.34 -18.97
N VAL A 30 -15.83 -3.20 -19.99
CA VAL A 30 -15.00 -4.41 -19.93
C VAL A 30 -13.59 -3.95 -19.60
N ALA A 31 -13.02 -4.42 -18.50
CA ALA A 31 -11.64 -4.12 -18.16
C ALA A 31 -10.74 -4.57 -19.31
N PRO A 32 -9.72 -3.79 -19.71
CA PRO A 32 -8.84 -4.21 -20.79
C PRO A 32 -8.14 -5.53 -20.42
N ALA A 33 -7.67 -6.28 -21.42
CA ALA A 33 -7.14 -7.65 -21.24
C ALA A 33 -5.90 -7.72 -20.33
N ASP A 34 -5.28 -6.58 -20.03
CA ASP A 34 -4.11 -6.40 -19.17
C ASP A 34 -4.50 -5.84 -17.79
N TRP A 35 -5.72 -6.09 -17.32
CA TRP A 35 -6.19 -5.59 -16.02
C TRP A 35 -6.65 -6.74 -15.11
N ALA A 36 -6.13 -6.76 -13.89
CA ALA A 36 -6.54 -7.68 -12.83
C ALA A 36 -7.19 -6.95 -11.66
N GLN A 37 -7.91 -7.69 -10.82
CA GLN A 37 -8.53 -7.17 -9.61
C GLN A 37 -8.21 -8.06 -8.40
N ALA A 38 -8.15 -7.43 -7.23
CA ALA A 38 -8.04 -8.11 -5.94
C ALA A 38 -8.90 -7.38 -4.90
N ASN A 39 -9.44 -8.12 -3.93
CA ASN A 39 -10.07 -7.49 -2.77
C ASN A 39 -9.01 -7.24 -1.71
N LEU A 40 -8.96 -6.02 -1.16
CA LEU A 40 -8.12 -5.78 0.00
C LEU A 40 -8.80 -6.37 1.23
N GLN A 41 -8.01 -7.03 2.07
CA GLN A 41 -8.43 -7.58 3.35
C GLN A 41 -7.84 -6.76 4.50
N PRO A 42 -8.55 -6.63 5.63
CA PRO A 42 -8.00 -6.04 6.84
C PRO A 42 -6.68 -6.70 7.23
N PHE A 43 -5.65 -5.89 7.46
CA PHE A 43 -4.33 -6.39 7.78
C PHE A 43 -4.25 -6.75 9.28
N PRO A 44 -4.00 -8.02 9.64
CA PRO A 44 -4.10 -8.48 11.03
C PRO A 44 -2.89 -8.06 11.88
N ASP A 45 -1.71 -7.92 11.28
CA ASP A 45 -0.47 -7.66 12.00
C ASP A 45 -0.26 -6.17 12.25
N ASN A 46 -0.69 -5.75 13.44
CA ASN A 46 -0.59 -4.37 13.90
C ASN A 46 -0.06 -4.30 15.33
N ALA A 47 0.69 -5.33 15.75
CA ALA A 47 1.24 -5.39 17.10
C ALA A 47 2.12 -4.16 17.36
N GLY A 48 1.85 -3.44 18.46
CA GLY A 48 2.57 -2.21 18.80
C GLY A 48 2.24 -0.98 17.94
N GLN A 49 1.35 -1.10 16.96
CA GLN A 49 0.92 0.02 16.12
C GLN A 49 -0.35 0.68 16.66
N THR A 50 -0.33 2.00 16.76
CA THR A 50 -1.47 2.79 17.24
C THR A 50 -2.19 3.40 16.06
N PRO A 51 -3.49 3.13 15.86
CA PRO A 51 -4.24 3.77 14.80
C PRO A 51 -4.33 5.28 15.01
N ARG A 52 -4.30 6.04 13.91
CA ARG A 52 -4.57 7.46 13.94
C ARG A 52 -6.08 7.70 13.98
N TRP A 53 -6.55 8.54 14.89
CA TRP A 53 -7.97 8.86 15.04
C TRP A 53 -8.29 10.32 14.77
N MET A 54 -7.56 10.91 13.82
CA MET A 54 -7.79 12.26 13.32
C MET A 54 -7.77 12.26 11.80
N ASP A 55 -8.61 13.08 11.20
CA ASP A 55 -8.61 13.31 9.75
C ASP A 55 -7.34 14.08 9.30
N ILE A 56 -7.25 14.40 8.01
CA ILE A 56 -6.11 15.18 7.46
C ILE A 56 -6.08 16.64 7.94
N ALA A 57 -7.18 17.17 8.45
CA ALA A 57 -7.28 18.51 9.04
C ALA A 57 -6.97 18.53 10.55
N ASP A 58 -6.60 17.38 11.12
CA ASP A 58 -6.42 17.13 12.56
C ASP A 58 -7.72 17.25 13.38
N ASN A 59 -8.89 17.09 12.77
CA ASN A 59 -10.13 16.97 13.53
C ASN A 59 -10.21 15.58 14.16
N LEU A 60 -10.44 15.53 15.46
CA LEU A 60 -10.56 14.29 16.22
C LEU A 60 -11.88 13.58 15.90
N TYR A 61 -11.82 12.28 15.61
CA TYR A 61 -13.01 11.45 15.50
C TYR A 61 -13.66 11.23 16.87
N SER A 62 -14.98 11.03 16.91
CA SER A 62 -15.71 10.78 18.16
C SER A 62 -15.24 9.51 18.85
N SER A 63 -15.33 9.45 20.18
CA SER A 63 -15.00 8.23 20.92
C SER A 63 -15.84 7.04 20.50
N GLY A 64 -17.12 7.27 20.16
CA GLY A 64 -18.01 6.24 19.61
C GLY A 64 -17.49 5.69 18.29
N PHE A 65 -17.05 6.56 17.36
CA PHE A 65 -16.42 6.13 16.12
C PHE A 65 -15.11 5.37 16.38
N GLN A 66 -14.24 5.89 17.24
CA GLN A 66 -12.97 5.22 17.59
C GLN A 66 -13.17 3.81 18.15
N GLY A 67 -14.22 3.60 18.94
CA GLY A 67 -14.53 2.30 19.56
C GLY A 67 -15.28 1.34 18.64
N ALA A 68 -16.06 1.85 17.67
CA ALA A 68 -16.90 1.04 16.80
C ALA A 68 -16.29 0.76 15.43
N TYR A 69 -15.41 1.64 14.93
CA TYR A 69 -14.90 1.51 13.57
C TYR A 69 -13.95 0.33 13.43
N GLN A 70 -14.23 -0.50 12.43
CA GLN A 70 -13.40 -1.61 12.00
C GLN A 70 -13.28 -1.54 10.48
N TYR A 71 -12.10 -1.87 9.96
CA TYR A 71 -11.92 -2.03 8.53
C TYR A 71 -12.71 -3.27 8.07
N PRO A 72 -13.62 -3.13 7.09
CA PRO A 72 -14.43 -4.25 6.65
C PRO A 72 -13.62 -5.23 5.79
N ALA A 73 -13.98 -6.51 5.82
CA ALA A 73 -13.40 -7.55 4.95
C ALA A 73 -13.75 -7.37 3.45
N SER A 74 -14.73 -6.52 3.15
CA SER A 74 -15.19 -6.21 1.81
C SER A 74 -15.43 -4.71 1.67
N GLY A 75 -15.44 -4.21 0.43
CA GLY A 75 -15.71 -2.81 0.13
C GLY A 75 -14.49 -1.97 -0.22
N VAL A 76 -13.28 -2.55 -0.23
CA VAL A 76 -12.10 -1.95 -0.85
C VAL A 76 -11.53 -2.91 -1.89
N GLN A 77 -11.49 -2.47 -3.14
CA GLN A 77 -11.01 -3.22 -4.29
C GLN A 77 -9.74 -2.56 -4.84
N LEU A 78 -8.79 -3.40 -5.23
CA LEU A 78 -7.63 -3.04 -6.04
C LEU A 78 -7.90 -3.48 -7.48
N GLY A 79 -7.68 -2.60 -8.43
CA GLY A 79 -7.42 -2.95 -9.82
C GLY A 79 -5.97 -2.63 -10.16
N TYR A 80 -5.33 -3.40 -11.05
CA TYR A 80 -3.97 -3.13 -11.47
C TYR A 80 -3.69 -3.66 -12.88
N THR A 81 -2.73 -3.05 -13.58
CA THR A 81 -2.28 -3.54 -14.89
C THR A 81 -1.38 -4.76 -14.74
N THR A 82 -1.53 -5.78 -15.56
CA THR A 82 -0.75 -7.02 -15.50
C THR A 82 0.37 -7.11 -16.54
N ALA A 83 0.38 -6.26 -17.56
CA ALA A 83 1.37 -6.31 -18.65
C ALA A 83 1.63 -4.91 -19.25
N GLN A 84 1.95 -3.93 -18.40
CA GLN A 84 2.20 -2.54 -18.83
C GLN A 84 3.28 -1.86 -17.99
N ALA A 85 3.98 -0.91 -18.61
CA ALA A 85 4.88 0.04 -17.96
C ALA A 85 4.46 1.49 -18.31
N PRO A 86 4.24 2.39 -17.34
CA PRO A 86 4.30 2.14 -15.90
C PRO A 86 3.13 1.29 -15.41
N LEU A 87 3.39 0.47 -14.39
CA LEU A 87 2.37 -0.27 -13.65
C LEU A 87 1.35 0.71 -13.03
N GLN A 88 0.07 0.50 -13.26
CA GLN A 88 -1.00 1.32 -12.69
C GLN A 88 -1.78 0.55 -11.64
N PHE A 89 -2.17 1.25 -10.58
CA PHE A 89 -3.06 0.75 -9.54
C PHE A 89 -4.27 1.66 -9.40
N THR A 90 -5.45 1.06 -9.27
CA THR A 90 -6.69 1.76 -8.89
C THR A 90 -7.20 1.19 -7.58
N VAL A 91 -7.32 2.03 -6.55
CA VAL A 91 -8.04 1.67 -5.33
C VAL A 91 -9.44 2.27 -5.40
N THR A 92 -10.45 1.40 -5.25
CA THR A 92 -11.86 1.79 -5.14
C THR A 92 -12.39 1.36 -3.79
N ALA A 93 -12.85 2.32 -2.99
CA ALA A 93 -13.44 2.10 -1.67
C ALA A 93 -14.89 2.58 -1.66
N GLY A 94 -15.79 1.72 -1.19
CA GLY A 94 -17.21 2.02 -1.04
C GLY A 94 -17.52 2.90 0.17
N TYR A 95 -18.80 3.19 0.37
CA TYR A 95 -19.32 3.95 1.51
C TYR A 95 -18.91 3.31 2.84
N HIS A 96 -18.34 4.11 3.76
CA HIS A 96 -17.80 3.70 5.07
C HIS A 96 -16.68 2.64 5.03
N ALA A 97 -16.12 2.32 3.86
CA ALA A 97 -15.09 1.28 3.76
C ALA A 97 -13.75 1.72 4.39
N LEU A 98 -13.42 3.01 4.34
CA LEU A 98 -12.25 3.61 4.97
C LEU A 98 -12.66 4.74 5.95
N LYS A 99 -11.71 5.25 6.75
CA LYS A 99 -11.98 6.40 7.63
C LYS A 99 -12.27 7.64 6.77
N PRO A 100 -13.20 8.53 7.17
CA PRO A 100 -13.59 9.67 6.35
C PRO A 100 -12.57 10.81 6.37
N SER A 101 -12.35 11.46 5.24
CA SER A 101 -11.39 12.57 5.09
C SER A 101 -9.97 12.20 5.55
N PHE A 102 -9.57 10.95 5.35
CA PHE A 102 -8.34 10.37 5.88
C PHE A 102 -7.35 10.06 4.75
N CYS A 103 -6.05 10.15 5.03
CA CYS A 103 -4.99 9.88 4.06
C CYS A 103 -4.37 8.49 4.28
N TYR A 104 -4.28 7.71 3.21
CA TYR A 104 -3.64 6.40 3.21
C TYR A 104 -2.48 6.37 2.22
N GLN A 105 -1.33 5.88 2.65
CA GLN A 105 -0.21 5.56 1.78
C GLN A 105 -0.55 4.30 0.98
N MET A 106 -0.30 4.31 -0.32
CA MET A 106 -0.40 3.17 -1.23
C MET A 106 1.01 2.62 -1.48
N LYS A 107 1.22 1.35 -1.14
CA LYS A 107 2.52 0.70 -1.25
C LYS A 107 2.43 -0.59 -2.03
N ILE A 108 3.51 -0.93 -2.72
CA ILE A 108 3.81 -2.30 -3.13
C ILE A 108 5.04 -2.80 -2.39
N GLU A 109 5.02 -4.05 -1.96
CA GLU A 109 6.11 -4.73 -1.28
C GLU A 109 6.37 -6.06 -2.01
N GLY A 110 7.64 -6.48 -2.07
CA GLY A 110 7.96 -7.82 -2.52
C GLY A 110 7.56 -8.86 -1.47
N PRO A 111 7.58 -10.15 -1.82
CA PRO A 111 7.25 -11.21 -0.87
C PRO A 111 8.18 -11.16 0.34
N SER A 112 7.62 -11.33 1.55
CA SER A 112 8.43 -11.48 2.76
C SER A 112 9.05 -12.88 2.74
N GLN A 113 10.35 -12.94 2.44
CA GLN A 113 11.11 -14.17 2.32
C GLN A 113 12.53 -13.97 2.83
N ALA A 114 13.22 -15.08 3.11
CA ALA A 114 14.63 -15.04 3.46
C ALA A 114 15.46 -14.53 2.27
N TRP A 115 16.17 -13.42 2.48
CA TRP A 115 17.05 -12.82 1.48
C TRP A 115 18.20 -13.76 1.15
N SER A 116 18.30 -14.17 -0.11
CA SER A 116 19.34 -15.09 -0.58
C SER A 116 20.63 -14.37 -1.00
N GLY A 117 20.54 -13.06 -1.28
CA GLY A 117 21.64 -12.29 -1.86
C GLY A 117 21.70 -12.39 -3.38
N ASP A 118 20.68 -12.96 -4.02
CA ASP A 118 20.56 -13.09 -5.47
C ASP A 118 19.51 -12.12 -6.03
N PRO A 119 19.90 -10.88 -6.40
CA PRO A 119 18.98 -9.83 -6.83
C PRO A 119 18.36 -10.06 -8.21
N VAL A 120 18.72 -11.13 -8.92
CA VAL A 120 18.18 -11.48 -10.25
C VAL A 120 17.37 -12.78 -10.24
N GLY A 121 17.51 -13.60 -9.21
CA GLY A 121 16.77 -14.83 -9.01
C GLY A 121 15.65 -14.64 -7.99
N ALA A 122 15.74 -15.38 -6.88
CA ALA A 122 14.68 -15.43 -5.88
C ALA A 122 14.33 -14.05 -5.31
N ASP A 123 15.30 -13.11 -5.25
CA ASP A 123 15.09 -11.80 -4.64
C ASP A 123 14.77 -10.68 -5.64
N PHE A 124 14.42 -11.01 -6.89
CA PHE A 124 14.23 -10.04 -7.96
C PHE A 124 13.26 -8.91 -7.58
N GLU A 125 12.02 -9.22 -7.18
CA GLU A 125 11.00 -8.21 -6.86
C GLU A 125 11.44 -7.33 -5.69
N ASN A 126 11.99 -7.95 -4.64
CA ASN A 126 12.51 -7.24 -3.48
C ASN A 126 13.68 -6.31 -3.87
N SER A 127 14.56 -6.74 -4.77
CA SER A 127 15.63 -5.91 -5.33
C SER A 127 15.09 -4.71 -6.10
N GLN A 128 14.14 -4.94 -7.00
CA GLN A 128 13.53 -3.89 -7.81
C GLN A 128 12.86 -2.83 -6.93
N PHE A 129 12.06 -3.26 -5.95
CA PHE A 129 11.37 -2.33 -5.06
C PHE A 129 12.30 -1.68 -4.04
N GLY A 130 13.30 -2.40 -3.52
CA GLY A 130 14.22 -1.89 -2.52
C GLY A 130 15.15 -0.81 -3.07
N ARG A 131 15.72 -1.04 -4.25
CA ARG A 131 16.63 -0.08 -4.92
C ARG A 131 15.92 1.19 -5.39
N ASN A 132 14.71 1.05 -5.92
CA ASN A 132 13.89 2.20 -6.29
C ASN A 132 13.22 2.85 -5.07
N GLY A 133 13.08 2.08 -4.00
CA GLY A 133 12.26 2.38 -2.83
C GLY A 133 13.05 2.32 -1.55
N ARG A 134 12.66 1.41 -0.67
CA ARG A 134 13.33 1.19 0.62
C ARG A 134 13.34 -0.28 0.98
N TRP A 135 14.19 -0.59 1.92
CA TRP A 135 14.34 -1.91 2.49
C TRP A 135 13.79 -1.95 3.91
N TRP A 136 13.22 -3.10 4.25
CA TRP A 136 12.80 -3.41 5.61
C TRP A 136 13.22 -4.83 5.96
N CYS A 137 13.84 -5.00 7.11
CA CYS A 137 14.18 -6.29 7.68
C CYS A 137 13.14 -6.66 8.75
N ASP A 138 12.23 -7.58 8.44
CA ASP A 138 11.24 -8.09 9.38
C ASP A 138 11.92 -8.81 10.56
N THR A 139 13.01 -9.54 10.31
CA THR A 139 13.81 -10.22 11.36
C THR A 139 14.45 -9.23 12.33
N CYS A 140 14.88 -8.07 11.84
CA CYS A 140 15.58 -7.05 12.62
C CYS A 140 14.63 -6.02 13.21
N ASN A 141 13.40 -5.93 12.69
CA ASN A 141 12.47 -4.83 12.92
C ASN A 141 13.11 -3.46 12.63
N ALA A 142 13.80 -3.33 11.50
CA ALA A 142 14.56 -2.15 11.14
C ALA A 142 14.54 -1.85 9.63
N ALA A 143 14.62 -0.57 9.29
CA ALA A 143 14.88 -0.13 7.93
C ALA A 143 16.35 -0.39 7.58
N LEU A 144 16.61 -0.79 6.33
CA LEU A 144 17.96 -1.03 5.82
C LEU A 144 18.33 -0.02 4.72
N THR A 145 19.62 0.19 4.54
CA THR A 145 20.20 0.91 3.40
C THR A 145 20.58 -0.06 2.28
N ASP A 146 20.82 0.48 1.10
CA ASP A 146 21.37 -0.28 -0.03
C ASP A 146 22.72 -0.93 0.33
N ALA A 147 23.56 -0.25 1.10
CA ALA A 147 24.85 -0.76 1.54
C ALA A 147 24.71 -1.95 2.50
N ASP A 148 23.69 -1.95 3.37
CA ASP A 148 23.41 -3.07 4.26
C ASP A 148 23.07 -4.34 3.46
N ILE A 149 22.28 -4.18 2.38
CA ILE A 149 21.95 -5.26 1.45
C ILE A 149 23.19 -5.73 0.68
N ASP A 150 23.95 -4.80 0.12
CA ASP A 150 25.14 -5.09 -0.69
C ASP A 150 26.25 -5.79 0.11
N SER A 151 26.33 -5.53 1.41
CA SER A 151 27.34 -6.15 2.28
C SER A 151 27.10 -7.66 2.52
N GLY A 152 25.88 -8.16 2.25
CA GLY A 152 25.46 -9.52 2.58
C GLY A 152 25.22 -9.77 4.08
N ALA A 153 25.29 -8.73 4.93
CA ALA A 153 25.09 -8.84 6.37
C ALA A 153 23.69 -9.35 6.77
N HIS A 154 22.74 -9.30 5.84
CA HIS A 154 21.35 -9.72 6.04
C HIS A 154 20.96 -10.97 5.24
N ASN A 155 21.93 -11.72 4.71
CA ASN A 155 21.63 -13.00 4.07
C ASN A 155 20.97 -13.96 5.07
N GLY A 156 19.83 -14.54 4.68
CA GLY A 156 18.99 -15.39 5.53
C GLY A 156 18.00 -14.63 6.42
N HIS A 157 18.06 -13.30 6.49
CA HIS A 157 17.02 -12.50 7.16
C HIS A 157 15.79 -12.35 6.26
N PHE A 158 14.61 -12.18 6.88
CA PHE A 158 13.41 -11.82 6.14
C PHE A 158 13.46 -10.35 5.77
N VAL A 159 13.88 -10.07 4.54
CA VAL A 159 14.04 -8.71 3.99
C VAL A 159 13.07 -8.52 2.86
N LYS A 160 12.43 -7.35 2.83
CA LYS A 160 11.57 -6.92 1.74
C LYS A 160 11.97 -5.56 1.20
N GLY A 161 11.86 -5.42 -0.11
CA GLY A 161 11.85 -4.15 -0.79
C GLY A 161 10.42 -3.61 -0.87
N TYR A 162 10.25 -2.30 -0.73
CA TYR A 162 8.94 -1.68 -0.91
C TYR A 162 9.00 -0.29 -1.55
N LEU A 163 7.95 0.04 -2.29
CA LEU A 163 7.70 1.34 -2.90
C LEU A 163 6.44 1.97 -2.31
N TYR A 164 6.58 3.16 -1.75
CA TYR A 164 5.45 4.06 -1.44
C TYR A 164 5.30 5.01 -2.62
N PHE A 165 4.37 4.70 -3.52
CA PHE A 165 4.33 5.36 -4.83
C PHE A 165 3.22 6.41 -4.95
N ASP A 166 2.20 6.35 -4.10
CA ASP A 166 1.19 7.39 -4.02
C ASP A 166 0.40 7.32 -2.72
N PHE A 167 -0.38 8.34 -2.41
CA PHE A 167 -1.40 8.32 -1.36
C PHE A 167 -2.79 8.60 -1.93
N LEU A 168 -3.82 8.11 -1.23
CA LEU A 168 -5.21 8.47 -1.47
C LEU A 168 -5.79 9.21 -0.27
N VAL A 169 -6.74 10.10 -0.53
CA VAL A 169 -7.54 10.76 0.50
C VAL A 169 -8.99 10.36 0.29
N THR A 170 -9.62 9.85 1.33
CA THR A 170 -11.03 9.45 1.28
C THR A 170 -11.95 10.66 1.31
N ALA A 171 -13.12 10.51 0.72
CA ALA A 171 -14.21 11.44 0.90
C ALA A 171 -14.73 11.42 2.35
N LYS A 172 -15.63 12.36 2.66
CA LYS A 172 -16.23 12.54 3.99
C LYS A 172 -17.06 11.34 4.50
N ASP A 173 -17.38 10.39 3.63
CA ASP A 173 -18.10 9.16 3.94
C ASP A 173 -17.18 7.94 3.91
N GLY A 174 -15.86 8.12 3.79
CA GLY A 174 -14.91 7.01 3.73
C GLY A 174 -14.82 6.32 2.37
N SER A 175 -15.54 6.77 1.35
CA SER A 175 -15.36 6.29 -0.03
C SER A 175 -14.11 6.89 -0.67
N ALA A 176 -13.57 6.23 -1.69
CA ALA A 176 -12.44 6.73 -2.47
C ALA A 176 -12.39 6.06 -3.85
N GLN A 177 -11.85 6.77 -4.83
CA GLN A 177 -11.40 6.20 -6.09
C GLN A 177 -10.11 6.93 -6.49
N GLN A 178 -9.00 6.20 -6.50
CA GLN A 178 -7.68 6.76 -6.83
C GLN A 178 -6.97 5.82 -7.80
N THR A 179 -6.62 6.33 -8.98
CA THR A 179 -5.76 5.65 -9.94
C THR A 179 -4.40 6.33 -9.95
N SER A 180 -3.34 5.54 -9.83
CA SER A 180 -1.99 6.04 -9.66
C SER A 180 -0.98 5.13 -10.35
N PRO A 181 -0.05 5.67 -11.16
CA PRO A 181 1.09 4.90 -11.63
C PRO A 181 2.07 4.65 -10.49
N ALA A 182 2.69 3.48 -10.44
CA ALA A 182 3.80 3.14 -9.54
C ALA A 182 5.12 3.77 -10.01
N ALA A 183 5.09 5.07 -10.29
CA ALA A 183 6.20 5.84 -10.86
C ALA A 183 6.89 6.78 -9.83
N ASN A 184 6.52 6.70 -8.55
CA ASN A 184 7.15 7.48 -7.48
C ASN A 184 7.73 6.59 -6.39
N SER A 185 8.63 7.18 -5.60
CA SER A 185 9.19 6.60 -4.39
C SER A 185 9.25 7.68 -3.32
N TYR A 186 8.13 7.86 -2.63
CA TYR A 186 8.00 8.87 -1.58
C TYR A 186 8.52 8.34 -0.24
N HIS A 187 9.14 9.20 0.57
CA HIS A 187 9.48 8.86 1.95
C HIS A 187 8.20 8.80 2.80
N VAL A 188 7.48 9.91 2.89
CA VAL A 188 6.36 10.13 3.80
C VAL A 188 5.42 11.18 3.20
N THR A 189 4.20 11.33 3.73
CA THR A 189 3.32 12.44 3.36
C THR A 189 3.45 13.58 4.36
N TRP A 190 3.54 14.81 3.86
CA TRP A 190 3.49 16.02 4.66
C TRP A 190 2.23 16.82 4.38
N LYS A 191 1.74 17.51 5.42
CA LYS A 191 0.89 18.68 5.24
C LYS A 191 1.79 19.88 4.91
N THR A 192 1.33 20.72 3.98
CA THR A 192 1.94 22.03 3.67
C THR A 192 2.11 22.94 4.89
N SER A 193 1.30 22.74 5.93
CA SER A 193 1.41 23.47 7.20
C SER A 193 2.48 22.93 8.16
N GLN A 194 3.10 21.80 7.88
CA GLN A 194 4.12 21.18 8.75
C GLN A 194 5.53 21.46 8.26
N ARG A 195 5.72 21.46 6.94
CA ARG A 195 7.02 21.57 6.31
C ARG A 195 6.88 22.24 4.94
N THR A 196 7.82 23.11 4.63
CA THR A 196 7.98 23.68 3.29
C THR A 196 8.43 22.59 2.31
N ARG A 197 7.68 22.44 1.21
CA ARG A 197 7.98 21.50 0.14
C ARG A 197 9.35 21.78 -0.47
N GLY A 198 10.19 20.76 -0.58
CA GLY A 198 11.46 20.80 -1.29
C GLY A 198 11.28 20.79 -2.82
N PRO A 199 12.35 21.06 -3.59
CA PRO A 199 12.26 21.12 -5.05
C PRO A 199 11.85 19.79 -5.69
N ASN A 200 12.31 18.66 -5.12
CA ASN A 200 12.10 17.31 -5.64
C ASN A 200 10.90 16.58 -5.02
N ASP A 201 10.20 17.18 -4.06
CA ASP A 201 9.01 16.58 -3.45
C ASP A 201 7.86 16.47 -4.47
N GLY A 202 6.90 15.60 -4.21
CA GLY A 202 5.68 15.48 -5.02
C GLY A 202 4.88 16.78 -5.10
N ALA A 203 4.02 16.91 -6.11
CA ALA A 203 3.14 18.07 -6.23
C ALA A 203 2.17 18.18 -5.04
N VAL A 204 1.81 19.41 -4.66
CA VAL A 204 0.81 19.64 -3.61
C VAL A 204 -0.58 19.32 -4.15
N ARG A 205 -1.28 18.39 -3.50
CA ARG A 205 -2.71 18.12 -3.71
C ARG A 205 -3.51 18.79 -2.60
N SER A 206 -4.49 19.62 -2.99
CA SER A 206 -5.34 20.34 -2.04
C SER A 206 -6.68 19.65 -1.85
N TYR A 207 -7.07 19.45 -0.59
CA TYR A 207 -8.29 18.77 -0.20
C TYR A 207 -9.13 19.68 0.70
N VAL A 208 -10.44 19.75 0.44
CA VAL A 208 -11.37 20.44 1.33
C VAL A 208 -11.95 19.43 2.31
N VAL A 209 -11.58 19.56 3.58
CA VAL A 209 -12.15 18.79 4.67
C VAL A 209 -13.33 19.56 5.22
N ALA A 210 -14.54 19.08 4.95
CA ALA A 210 -15.78 19.66 5.46
C ALA A 210 -16.58 18.59 6.21
N PRO A 211 -16.30 18.36 7.51
CA PRO A 211 -17.05 17.41 8.31
C PRO A 211 -18.53 17.80 8.30
N LYS A 212 -19.40 16.90 7.83
CA LYS A 212 -20.83 17.17 7.75
C LYS A 212 -21.49 17.19 9.15
N ALA A 213 -22.68 17.77 9.20
CA ALA A 213 -23.56 17.70 10.36
C ALA A 213 -24.12 16.29 10.65
N ASP A 214 -24.02 15.33 9.72
CA ASP A 214 -24.46 13.94 9.92
C ASP A 214 -23.51 13.12 10.82
N ARG A 215 -22.40 13.72 11.29
CA ARG A 215 -21.65 13.41 12.53
C ARG A 215 -21.20 11.97 12.78
N TRP A 216 -21.40 11.04 11.85
CA TRP A 216 -21.20 9.62 12.13
C TRP A 216 -19.78 9.31 12.64
N ALA A 217 -18.76 10.04 12.17
CA ALA A 217 -17.38 9.89 12.62
C ALA A 217 -16.88 10.97 13.60
N TYR A 218 -17.54 12.14 13.72
CA TYR A 218 -16.97 13.30 14.43
C TYR A 218 -17.80 13.73 15.64
N THR A 219 -17.12 14.16 16.70
CA THR A 219 -17.77 14.92 17.77
C THR A 219 -17.86 16.40 17.35
N GLY A 220 -19.03 17.01 17.53
CA GLY A 220 -19.21 18.44 17.29
C GLY A 220 -19.46 18.79 15.82
N LYS A 221 -19.00 19.98 15.40
CA LYS A 221 -19.09 20.51 14.03
C LYS A 221 -17.79 21.25 13.70
N PRO A 222 -16.68 20.54 13.45
CA PRO A 222 -15.44 21.20 13.09
C PRO A 222 -15.63 22.08 11.85
N ALA A 223 -14.95 23.22 11.82
CA ALA A 223 -15.01 24.12 10.67
C ALA A 223 -14.40 23.46 9.43
N ALA A 224 -14.91 23.82 8.26
CA ALA A 224 -14.30 23.38 7.01
C ALA A 224 -12.88 23.95 6.88
N LYS A 225 -11.95 23.15 6.38
CA LYS A 225 -10.54 23.53 6.21
C LYS A 225 -9.98 22.97 4.91
N THR A 226 -9.21 23.78 4.20
CA THR A 226 -8.39 23.32 3.08
C THR A 226 -7.04 22.82 3.60
N VAL A 227 -6.65 21.61 3.19
CA VAL A 227 -5.39 20.97 3.56
C VAL A 227 -4.62 20.63 2.29
N GLY A 228 -3.43 21.18 2.13
CA GLY A 228 -2.49 20.77 1.08
C GLY A 228 -1.59 19.64 1.55
N LEU A 229 -1.51 18.55 0.80
CA LEU A 229 -0.68 17.38 1.06
C LEU A 229 0.33 17.14 -0.07
N TYR A 230 1.51 16.62 0.24
CA TYR A 230 2.49 16.19 -0.76
C TYR A 230 3.34 15.03 -0.22
N GLY A 231 3.88 14.20 -1.11
CA GLY A 231 4.86 13.16 -0.77
C GLY A 231 6.27 13.76 -0.72
N GLU A 232 7.02 13.51 0.34
CA GLU A 232 8.45 13.82 0.41
C GLU A 232 9.24 12.90 -0.50
N TRP A 233 10.20 13.45 -1.24
CA TRP A 233 11.20 12.64 -1.94
C TRP A 233 12.34 12.26 -1.00
N GLU A 234 12.79 11.01 -1.07
CA GLU A 234 13.96 10.54 -0.31
C GLU A 234 15.26 10.78 -1.11
N PRO A 235 16.24 11.51 -0.55
CA PRO A 235 17.54 11.68 -1.19
C PRO A 235 18.20 10.35 -1.56
N GLY A 236 18.69 10.25 -2.79
CA GLY A 236 19.30 9.03 -3.33
C GLY A 236 18.33 8.05 -3.99
N ARG A 237 17.02 8.32 -3.97
CA ARG A 237 16.02 7.57 -4.74
C ARG A 237 15.62 8.32 -6.02
N PRO A 238 15.00 7.64 -7.01
CA PRO A 238 14.50 8.32 -8.20
C PRO A 238 13.54 9.47 -7.83
N PRO A 239 13.62 10.63 -8.51
CA PRO A 239 12.64 11.70 -8.32
C PRO A 239 11.20 11.23 -8.61
N PRO A 240 10.16 11.90 -8.07
CA PRO A 240 8.78 11.61 -8.40
C PRO A 240 8.53 11.61 -9.92
N GLY A 241 7.85 10.57 -10.40
CA GLY A 241 7.57 10.30 -11.81
C GLY A 241 8.70 9.61 -12.56
N GLN A 242 9.84 9.33 -11.91
CA GLN A 242 11.03 8.75 -12.55
C GLN A 242 11.39 7.34 -12.03
N VAL A 243 10.58 6.73 -11.16
CA VAL A 243 10.79 5.32 -10.82
C VAL A 243 10.58 4.48 -12.08
N GLN A 244 11.57 3.64 -12.37
CA GLN A 244 11.53 2.66 -13.45
C GLN A 244 11.84 1.30 -12.84
N LEU A 245 10.83 0.46 -12.82
CA LEU A 245 10.98 -0.95 -12.47
C LEU A 245 11.60 -1.68 -13.65
N GLY A 246 12.56 -2.57 -13.39
CA GLY A 246 13.19 -3.38 -14.43
C GLY A 246 12.17 -4.32 -15.10
N SER A 247 12.40 -4.61 -16.38
CA SER A 247 11.63 -5.61 -17.11
C SER A 247 11.73 -6.97 -16.42
N GLY A 248 10.62 -7.70 -16.35
CA GLY A 248 10.57 -9.00 -15.70
C GLY A 248 9.18 -9.36 -15.20
N PHE A 249 9.05 -10.61 -14.77
CA PHE A 249 7.86 -11.10 -14.10
C PHE A 249 7.99 -10.85 -12.60
N TYR A 250 6.95 -10.28 -12.00
CA TYR A 250 6.86 -10.01 -10.57
C TYR A 250 5.79 -10.93 -10.00
N GLU A 251 6.13 -11.79 -9.06
CA GLU A 251 5.22 -12.73 -8.40
C GLU A 251 5.21 -12.53 -6.88
N GLY A 252 4.09 -12.89 -6.24
CA GLY A 252 3.99 -12.84 -4.78
C GLY A 252 3.99 -11.42 -4.20
N VAL A 253 3.79 -10.40 -5.05
CA VAL A 253 3.80 -8.99 -4.64
C VAL A 253 2.62 -8.71 -3.72
N GLU A 254 2.84 -7.85 -2.73
CA GLU A 254 1.82 -7.36 -1.83
C GLU A 254 1.50 -5.90 -2.11
N PHE A 255 0.21 -5.55 -2.15
CA PHE A 255 -0.25 -4.18 -2.08
C PHE A 255 -0.71 -3.87 -0.66
N ARG A 256 -0.36 -2.70 -0.14
CA ARG A 256 -0.73 -2.27 1.22
C ARG A 256 -1.28 -0.85 1.25
N LEU A 257 -2.33 -0.66 2.07
CA LEU A 257 -2.76 0.64 2.56
C LEU A 257 -2.27 0.85 3.98
N THR A 258 -1.49 1.90 4.19
CA THR A 258 -0.98 2.30 5.51
C THR A 258 -1.59 3.64 5.91
N GLU A 259 -2.08 3.76 7.14
CA GLU A 259 -2.54 5.05 7.69
C GLU A 259 -1.40 6.08 7.72
N GLU A 260 -1.65 7.28 7.21
CA GLU A 260 -0.68 8.37 7.32
C GLU A 260 -0.76 9.04 8.70
N SER A 261 0.36 9.04 9.43
CA SER A 261 0.44 9.65 10.77
C SER A 261 0.75 11.14 10.72
N PHE A 262 1.32 11.63 9.60
CA PHE A 262 1.90 12.96 9.46
C PHE A 262 2.94 13.29 10.54
N HIS A 263 3.67 12.30 11.06
CA HIS A 263 4.60 12.46 12.19
C HIS A 263 3.95 13.13 13.41
N SER A 264 2.65 12.94 13.59
CA SER A 264 1.90 13.63 14.63
C SER A 264 2.29 13.11 16.01
N THR A 265 2.89 13.98 16.83
CA THR A 265 3.15 13.71 18.26
C THR A 265 1.92 13.93 19.15
N LYS A 266 0.80 14.42 18.58
CA LYS A 266 -0.45 14.61 19.33
C LYS A 266 -1.00 13.27 19.85
N PRO A 267 -1.70 13.26 20.99
CA PRO A 267 -2.53 12.12 21.37
C PRO A 267 -3.45 11.74 20.22
N LYS A 268 -3.57 10.44 19.92
CA LYS A 268 -4.36 9.91 18.78
C LYS A 268 -3.80 10.25 17.38
N GLY A 269 -2.56 10.75 17.31
CA GLY A 269 -1.78 10.93 16.08
C GLY A 269 -1.50 9.64 15.33
N GLY A 270 -1.49 8.52 16.06
CA GLY A 270 -1.18 7.19 15.55
C GLY A 270 0.27 7.05 15.08
N ASN A 271 0.58 5.90 14.53
CA ASN A 271 1.78 5.66 13.73
C ASN A 271 1.37 5.13 12.33
N TRP A 272 2.36 4.83 11.49
CA TRP A 272 2.13 4.29 10.13
C TRP A 272 1.61 2.86 10.18
N ARG A 273 0.32 2.74 10.50
CA ARG A 273 -0.35 1.47 10.72
C ARG A 273 -0.84 0.87 9.40
N THR A 274 -0.41 -0.33 9.03
CA THR A 274 -0.98 -1.02 7.85
C THR A 274 -2.35 -1.57 8.19
N VAL A 275 -3.35 -1.21 7.38
CA VAL A 275 -4.75 -1.51 7.72
C VAL A 275 -5.43 -2.42 6.73
N MET A 276 -4.98 -2.43 5.49
CA MET A 276 -5.56 -3.26 4.43
C MET A 276 -4.43 -3.75 3.52
N SER A 277 -4.53 -4.97 3.02
CA SER A 277 -3.58 -5.52 2.04
C SER A 277 -4.25 -6.44 1.03
N ALA A 278 -3.59 -6.63 -0.11
CA ALA A 278 -3.81 -7.73 -1.03
C ALA A 278 -2.46 -8.40 -1.30
N SER A 279 -2.38 -9.73 -1.19
CA SER A 279 -1.14 -10.49 -1.39
C SER A 279 -1.26 -11.39 -2.61
N GLY A 280 -0.13 -11.88 -3.13
CA GLY A 280 -0.11 -12.78 -4.28
C GLY A 280 -0.45 -12.08 -5.60
N LEU A 281 -0.15 -10.79 -5.71
CA LEU A 281 -0.26 -10.08 -6.97
C LEU A 281 0.83 -10.57 -7.93
N ALA A 282 0.49 -10.66 -9.21
CA ALA A 282 1.42 -11.04 -10.25
C ALA A 282 1.24 -10.17 -11.50
N PHE A 283 2.34 -9.69 -12.07
CA PHE A 283 2.34 -8.85 -13.27
C PHE A 283 3.70 -8.93 -13.98
N GLU A 284 3.72 -8.53 -15.24
CA GLU A 284 4.91 -8.44 -16.08
C GLU A 284 5.18 -6.99 -16.47
N ILE A 285 6.44 -6.60 -16.43
CA ILE A 285 6.93 -5.35 -17.00
C ILE A 285 7.72 -5.72 -18.27
N PRO A 286 7.27 -5.28 -19.46
CA PRO A 286 7.91 -5.64 -20.73
C PRO A 286 9.25 -4.95 -20.96
#